data_AF-W7Q2Q2-F1
#
_entry.id   AF-W7Q2Q2-F1
#
_cell.length_a   1.000
_cell.length_b   1.000
_cell.length_c   1.000
_cell.angle_alpha   90.00
_cell.angle_beta   90.00
_cell.angle_gamma   90.00
#
_symmetry.space_group_name_H-M   'P 1'
#
loop_
_entity.id
_entity.type
_entity.pdbx_description
1 polymer ?
#
loop_
_entity_poly.entity_id
_entity_poly.type
_entity_poly.pdbx_seq_one_letter_code
_entity_poly.pdbx_strand_id
1 'polypeptide(L)'
;MTGSSVFPGVAYLQALGLPRDMLIQAMGVLFVVTTAALGFSMGEQRLLTVELAMLSLMAVVPALLGMQLGQRLRHRLSEAAFRRIFLTGLLVMGGYLLLRALLSG
;
A
#
# COMPACT_ATOMS: atom_id res chain seq x y z
N MET A 1 11.19 -8.61 2.07
CA MET A 1 11.36 -7.14 2.13
C MET A 1 10.47 -6.43 1.10
N THR A 2 9.15 -6.71 1.06
CA THR A 2 8.25 -6.19 0.00
C THR A 2 7.59 -4.85 0.33
N GLY A 3 7.62 -4.40 1.59
CA GLY A 3 7.02 -3.11 2.00
C GLY A 3 7.86 -1.86 1.71
N SER A 4 9.15 -2.00 1.34
CA SER A 4 10.04 -0.83 1.18
C SER A 4 9.88 -0.08 -0.15
N SER A 5 9.38 -0.74 -1.21
CA SER A 5 9.41 -0.18 -2.56
C SER A 5 8.50 1.03 -2.76
N VAL A 6 7.46 1.17 -1.92
CA VAL A 6 6.42 2.18 -2.10
C VAL A 6 6.54 3.33 -1.10
N PHE A 7 7.22 3.11 0.03
CA PHE A 7 7.36 4.09 1.10
C PHE A 7 8.00 5.43 0.64
N PRO A 8 9.11 5.44 -0.13
CA PRO A 8 9.70 6.69 -0.60
C PRO A 8 8.75 7.47 -1.52
N GLY A 9 8.05 6.78 -2.42
CA GLY A 9 7.13 7.40 -3.35
C GLY A 9 5.89 7.99 -2.67
N VAL A 10 5.36 7.32 -1.64
CA VAL A 10 4.22 7.82 -0.86
C VAL A 10 4.61 9.06 -0.05
N ALA A 11 5.80 9.07 0.57
CA ALA A 11 6.30 10.26 1.27
C ALA A 11 6.47 11.45 0.33
N TYR A 12 7.00 11.22 -0.88
CA TYR A 12 7.13 12.23 -1.92
C TYR A 12 5.77 12.81 -2.36
N LEU A 13 4.79 11.95 -2.64
CA LEU A 13 3.44 12.39 -3.02
C LEU A 13 2.75 13.20 -1.92
N GLN A 14 2.98 12.87 -0.64
CA GLN A 14 2.47 13.66 0.48
C GLN A 14 3.17 15.02 0.60
N ALA A 15 4.48 15.08 0.34
CA ALA A 15 5.24 16.32 0.39
C ALA A 15 4.81 17.33 -0.69
N LEU A 16 4.25 16.85 -1.81
CA LEU A 16 3.68 17.69 -2.87
C LEU A 16 2.42 18.47 -2.45
N GLY A 17 1.81 18.16 -1.30
CA GLY A 17 0.65 18.89 -0.79
C GLY A 17 -0.59 18.76 -1.68
N LEU A 18 -0.71 17.66 -2.43
CA LEU A 18 -1.83 17.41 -3.34
C LEU A 18 -3.17 17.38 -2.60
N PRO A 19 -4.27 17.85 -3.23
CA PRO A 19 -5.62 17.65 -2.71
C PRO A 19 -5.89 16.17 -2.44
N ARG A 20 -6.63 15.86 -1.38
CA ARG A 20 -6.94 14.49 -0.93
C ARG A 20 -7.24 13.50 -2.05
N ASP A 21 -8.12 13.84 -2.98
CA ASP A 21 -8.54 12.93 -4.05
C ASP A 21 -7.41 12.64 -5.05
N MET A 22 -6.63 13.67 -5.40
CA MET A 22 -5.48 13.54 -6.29
C MET A 22 -4.33 12.79 -5.63
N LEU A 23 -4.08 13.05 -4.34
CA LEU A 23 -3.09 12.31 -3.55
C LEU A 23 -3.42 10.81 -3.56
N ILE A 24 -4.67 10.45 -3.31
CA ILE A 24 -5.10 9.06 -3.24
C ILE A 24 -5.04 8.40 -4.62
N GLN A 25 -5.43 9.11 -5.68
CA GLN A 25 -5.29 8.62 -7.04
C GLN A 25 -3.83 8.37 -7.41
N ALA A 26 -2.95 9.35 -7.13
CA ALA A 26 -1.52 9.24 -7.42
C ALA A 26 -0.87 8.09 -6.65
N MET A 27 -1.22 7.91 -5.37
CA MET A 27 -0.79 6.75 -4.59
C MET A 27 -1.27 5.44 -5.23
N GLY A 28 -2.52 5.39 -5.69
CA GLY A 28 -3.07 4.23 -6.39
C GLY A 28 -2.28 3.88 -7.66
N VAL A 29 -1.98 4.88 -8.50
CA VAL A 29 -1.15 4.68 -9.71
C VAL A 29 0.24 4.18 -9.34
N LEU A 30 0.90 4.81 -8.35
CA LEU A 30 2.21 4.39 -7.88
C LEU A 30 2.21 2.91 -7.44
N PHE A 31 1.22 2.50 -6.66
CA PHE A 31 1.08 1.11 -6.20
C PHE A 31 0.91 0.13 -7.38
N VAL A 32 0.04 0.44 -8.34
CA VAL A 32 -0.21 -0.44 -9.49
C VAL A 32 1.05 -0.56 -10.35
N VAL A 33 1.70 0.56 -10.67
CA VAL A 33 2.91 0.58 -11.51
C VAL A 33 4.05 -0.20 -10.86
N THR A 34 4.32 0.04 -9.57
CA THR A 34 5.38 -0.68 -8.84
C THR A 34 5.08 -2.17 -8.70
N THR A 35 3.82 -2.54 -8.49
CA THR A 35 3.39 -3.95 -8.42
C THR A 35 3.52 -4.64 -9.77
N ALA A 36 3.12 -3.97 -10.87
CA ALA A 36 3.26 -4.51 -12.21
C ALA A 36 4.72 -4.73 -12.59
N ALA A 37 5.60 -3.76 -12.29
CA ALA A 37 7.04 -3.90 -12.50
C ALA A 37 7.63 -5.06 -11.68
N LEU A 38 7.21 -5.21 -10.42
CA LEU A 38 7.61 -6.34 -9.58
C LEU A 38 7.13 -7.67 -10.14
N GLY A 39 5.87 -7.75 -10.59
CA GLY A 39 5.30 -8.94 -11.21
C GLY A 39 6.04 -9.34 -12.48
N PHE A 40 6.41 -8.37 -13.31
CA PHE A 40 7.22 -8.63 -14.50
C PHE A 40 8.60 -9.19 -14.14
N SER A 41 9.28 -8.56 -13.17
CA SER A 41 10.59 -9.02 -12.69
C SER A 41 10.54 -10.43 -12.09
N MET A 42 9.48 -10.76 -11.34
CA MET A 42 9.23 -12.10 -10.81
C MET A 42 8.99 -13.13 -11.93
N GLY A 43 8.32 -12.73 -13.01
CA GLY A 43 8.11 -13.55 -14.21
C GLY A 43 9.42 -13.87 -14.92
N GLU A 44 10.28 -12.87 -15.15
CA GLU A 44 11.62 -13.07 -15.75
C GLU A 44 12.49 -14.03 -14.94
N GLN A 45 12.43 -13.94 -13.61
CA GLN A 45 13.18 -14.81 -12.70
C GLN A 45 12.56 -16.21 -12.53
N ARG A 46 11.48 -16.53 -13.25
CA ARG A 46 10.70 -17.79 -13.14
C ARG A 46 10.18 -18.08 -11.72
N LEU A 47 9.99 -17.02 -10.92
CA LEU A 47 9.47 -17.11 -9.56
C LEU A 47 7.93 -17.08 -9.53
N LEU A 48 7.30 -16.70 -10.64
CA LEU A 48 5.84 -16.60 -10.81
C LEU A 48 5.29 -17.86 -11.50
N THR A 49 4.89 -18.85 -10.71
CA THR A 49 4.22 -20.05 -11.23
C THR A 49 2.76 -19.75 -11.62
N VAL A 50 2.19 -20.58 -12.50
CA VAL A 50 0.78 -20.46 -12.91
C VAL A 50 -0.17 -20.54 -11.71
N GLU A 51 0.14 -21.41 -10.73
CA GLU A 51 -0.63 -21.55 -9.50
C GLU A 51 -0.58 -20.27 -8.65
N LEU A 52 0.60 -19.69 -8.45
CA LEU A 52 0.74 -18.40 -7.74
C LEU A 52 0.00 -17.27 -8.47
N ALA A 53 0.03 -17.26 -9.80
CA ALA A 53 -0.68 -16.27 -10.60
C ALA A 53 -2.20 -16.39 -10.41
N MET A 54 -2.75 -17.61 -10.41
CA MET A 54 -4.18 -17.85 -10.18
C MET A 54 -4.59 -17.50 -8.75
N LEU A 55 -3.80 -17.88 -7.75
CA LEU A 55 -4.05 -17.50 -6.35
C LEU A 55 -4.02 -15.98 -6.17
N SER A 56 -3.06 -15.31 -6.79
CA SER A 56 -2.97 -13.84 -6.77
C SER A 56 -4.19 -13.19 -7.43
N LEU A 57 -4.68 -13.75 -8.53
CA LEU A 57 -5.89 -13.27 -9.20
C LEU A 57 -7.13 -13.45 -8.32
N MET A 58 -7.27 -14.59 -7.63
CA MET A 58 -8.38 -14.78 -6.69
C MET A 58 -8.31 -13.82 -5.51
N ALA A 59 -7.10 -13.47 -5.03
CA ALA A 59 -6.91 -12.51 -3.96
C ALA A 59 -7.29 -11.07 -4.35
N VAL A 60 -7.44 -10.75 -5.65
CA VAL A 60 -7.96 -9.46 -6.11
C VAL A 60 -9.41 -9.24 -5.62
N VAL A 61 -10.22 -10.30 -5.55
CA VAL A 61 -11.62 -10.20 -5.13
C VAL A 61 -11.77 -9.63 -3.71
N PRO A 62 -11.19 -10.24 -2.65
CA PRO A 62 -11.26 -9.67 -1.32
C PRO A 62 -10.55 -8.31 -1.21
N ALA A 63 -9.51 -8.06 -2.00
CA ALA A 63 -8.86 -6.75 -2.04
C ALA A 63 -9.80 -5.64 -2.56
N LEU A 64 -10.55 -5.90 -3.63
CA LEU A 64 -11.55 -4.98 -4.18
C LEU A 64 -12.69 -4.73 -3.19
N LEU A 65 -13.16 -5.78 -2.50
CA LEU A 65 -14.16 -5.65 -1.45
C LEU A 65 -13.65 -4.76 -0.30
N GLY A 66 -12.41 -4.99 0.15
CA GLY A 66 -11.75 -4.17 1.16
C GLY A 66 -11.60 -2.71 0.72
N MET A 67 -11.26 -2.46 -0.55
CA MET A 67 -11.16 -1.12 -1.12
C MET A 67 -12.51 -0.40 -1.11
N GLN A 68 -13.59 -1.05 -1.52
CA GLN A 68 -14.93 -0.45 -1.48
C GLN A 68 -15.36 -0.12 -0.04
N LEU A 69 -15.12 -1.03 0.90
CA LEU A 69 -15.36 -0.80 2.33
C LEU A 69 -14.57 0.40 2.85
N GLY A 70 -13.27 0.46 2.52
CA GLY A 70 -12.39 1.58 2.88
C GLY A 70 -12.86 2.91 2.31
N GLN A 71 -13.31 2.94 1.04
CA GLN A 71 -13.86 4.14 0.41
C GLN A 71 -15.15 4.62 1.10
N ARG A 72 -16.07 3.70 1.44
CA ARG A 72 -17.30 4.05 2.17
C ARG A 72 -17.00 4.64 3.55
N LEU A 73 -16.07 4.02 4.28
CA LEU A 73 -15.65 4.51 5.60
C LEU A 73 -14.97 5.89 5.48
N ARG A 74 -14.15 6.06 4.45
CA ARG A 74 -13.43 7.31 4.12
C ARG A 74 -14.38 8.47 3.85
N HIS A 75 -15.51 8.26 3.17
CA HIS A 75 -16.48 9.32 2.90
C HIS A 75 -17.11 9.91 4.17
N ARG A 76 -17.08 9.19 5.29
CA ARG A 76 -17.59 9.67 6.58
C ARG A 76 -16.55 10.41 7.43
N LEU A 77 -15.29 10.43 7.00
CA LEU A 77 -14.18 11.06 7.72
C LEU A 77 -13.83 12.42 7.10
N SER A 78 -13.65 13.43 7.96
CA SER A 78 -13.04 14.70 7.56
C SER A 78 -11.58 14.49 7.14
N GLU A 79 -11.04 15.38 6.32
CA GLU A 79 -9.67 15.29 5.82
C GLU A 79 -8.64 15.27 6.97
N ALA A 80 -8.85 16.09 7.99
CA ALA A 80 -8.02 16.13 9.19
C ALA A 80 -8.07 14.80 9.99
N ALA A 81 -9.25 14.18 10.11
CA ALA A 81 -9.40 12.90 10.80
C ALA A 81 -8.72 11.76 10.03
N PHE A 82 -8.89 11.73 8.70
CA PHE A 82 -8.21 10.76 7.84
C PHE A 82 -6.69 10.86 7.97
N ARG A 83 -6.16 12.09 7.87
CA ARG A 83 -4.71 12.34 7.98
C ARG A 83 -4.15 11.92 9.34
N ARG A 84 -4.87 12.20 10.43
CA ARG A 84 -4.51 11.71 11.77
C ARG A 84 -4.46 10.19 11.80
N ILE A 85 -5.57 9.51 11.50
CA ILE A 85 -5.64 8.03 11.56
C ILE A 85 -4.54 7.38 10.71
N PHE A 86 -4.33 7.88 9.50
CA PHE A 86 -3.30 7.37 8.60
C PHE A 86 -1.90 7.49 9.21
N LEU A 87 -1.55 8.68 9.72
CA LEU A 87 -0.25 8.91 10.36
C LEU A 87 -0.08 8.10 11.64
N THR A 88 -1.11 7.98 12.48
CA THR A 88 -1.04 7.14 13.69
C THR A 88 -0.82 5.67 13.32
N GLY A 89 -1.50 5.17 12.30
CA GLY A 89 -1.29 3.82 11.79
C GLY A 89 0.13 3.59 11.28
N LEU A 90 0.68 4.56 10.54
CA LEU A 90 2.07 4.53 10.09
C LEU A 90 3.06 4.48 11.26
N LEU A 91 2.79 5.28 12.30
CA LEU A 91 3.63 5.42 13.48
C LEU A 91 3.61 4.14 14.34
N VAL A 92 2.43 3.54 14.54
CA VAL A 92 2.27 2.25 15.20
C VAL A 92 3.01 1.15 14.44
N MET A 93 2.87 1.10 13.11
CA MET A 93 3.52 0.07 12.31
C MET A 93 5.05 0.25 12.28
N GLY A 94 5.53 1.50 12.19
CA GLY A 94 6.95 1.80 12.34
C GLY A 94 7.50 1.40 13.71
N GLY A 95 6.76 1.69 14.79
CA GLY A 95 7.12 1.26 16.15
C GLY A 95 7.16 -0.25 16.32
N TYR A 96 6.18 -0.97 15.74
CA TYR A 96 6.18 -2.43 15.71
C TYR A 96 7.42 -3.00 15.00
N LEU A 97 7.80 -2.42 13.85
CA LEU A 97 9.01 -2.85 13.12
C LEU A 97 10.29 -2.60 13.92
N LEU A 98 10.38 -1.47 14.63
CA LEU A 98 11.52 -1.17 15.52
C LEU A 98 11.62 -2.16 16.68
N LEU A 99 10.50 -2.40 17.38
CA LEU A 99 10.45 -3.38 18.46
C LEU A 99 10.83 -4.77 17.98
N ARG A 100 10.29 -5.19 16.83
CA ARG A 100 10.63 -6.48 16.22
C ARG A 100 12.11 -6.57 15.90
N ALA A 101 12.70 -5.53 15.31
CA ALA A 101 14.12 -5.49 14.97
C ALA A 101 15.01 -5.60 16.23
N LEU A 102 14.68 -4.87 17.29
CA LEU A 102 15.41 -4.89 18.57
C LEU A 102 15.31 -6.22 19.31
N LEU A 103 14.17 -6.92 19.21
CA LEU A 103 13.98 -8.24 19.82
C LEU A 103 14.54 -9.39 18.97
N SER A 104 14.78 -9.16 17.67
CA SER A 104 15.33 -10.16 16.74
C SER A 104 16.84 -10.07 16.54
N GLY A 105 17.51 -9.11 17.19
CA GLY A 105 18.98 -8.99 17.24
C GLY A 105 19.53 -9.54 18.55
#